data_AF-A0A1C2G555-F1
#
_entry.id   AF-A0A1C2G555-F1
#
_cell.length_a   1.000
_cell.length_b   1.000
_cell.length_c   1.000
_cell.angle_alpha   90.00
_cell.angle_beta   90.00
_cell.angle_gamma   90.00
#
_symmetry.space_group_name_H-M   'P 1'
#
loop_
_entity.id
_entity.type
_entity.pdbx_description
1 polymer ?
#
loop_
_entity_poly.entity_id
_entity_poly.type
_entity_poly.pdbx_seq_one_letter_code
_entity_poly.pdbx_strand_id
1 'polypeptide(L)'
;MKKKFICELGPGNSYPGGILTVINDYMNSGYLKQFKLKHIVTASKEHKLRTFLTSFFTLFLLLIKGQVALVHLHMSERGSCVRACYYTILSKMFKIPVIIHSHGGEVIKYYLKCQFKLEKR
;
A
#
# COMPACT_ATOMS: atom_id res chain seq x y z
N MET A 1 -8.87 -0.63 -24.88
CA MET A 1 -8.79 -0.91 -23.42
C MET A 1 -8.15 0.27 -22.70
N LYS A 2 -8.69 0.74 -21.57
CA LYS A 2 -8.01 1.77 -20.75
C LYS A 2 -6.68 1.19 -20.25
N LYS A 3 -5.56 1.93 -20.40
CA LYS A 3 -4.26 1.51 -19.85
C LYS A 3 -4.38 1.47 -18.32
N LYS A 4 -4.17 0.31 -17.71
CA LYS A 4 -4.29 0.07 -16.26
C LYS A 4 -2.95 0.24 -15.56
N PHE A 5 -2.98 0.74 -14.33
CA PHE A 5 -1.83 0.93 -13.46
C PHE A 5 -1.61 -0.26 -12.53
N ILE A 6 -0.34 -0.54 -12.24
CA ILE A 6 0.07 -1.27 -11.04
C ILE A 6 0.36 -0.20 -9.98
N CYS A 7 -0.40 -0.21 -8.89
CA CYS A 7 -0.29 0.81 -7.84
C CYS A 7 0.62 0.31 -6.72
N GLU A 8 1.80 0.92 -6.60
CA GLU A 8 2.75 0.70 -5.51
C GLU A 8 2.34 1.62 -4.35
N LEU A 9 1.89 1.06 -3.23
CA LEU A 9 1.42 1.83 -2.07
C LEU A 9 2.44 1.71 -0.93
N GLY A 10 2.94 2.85 -0.45
CA GLY A 10 3.95 2.86 0.61
C GLY A 10 4.33 4.25 1.10
N PRO A 11 5.41 4.39 1.88
CA PRO A 11 5.92 5.68 2.33
C PRO A 11 6.48 6.51 1.17
N GLY A 12 6.43 7.83 1.29
CA GLY A 12 7.06 8.76 0.35
C GLY A 12 8.35 9.38 0.91
N ASN A 13 8.90 10.35 0.18
CA ASN A 13 10.17 11.02 0.54
C ASN A 13 10.19 11.68 1.93
N SER A 14 9.02 12.03 2.50
CA SER A 14 8.94 12.54 3.88
C SER A 14 9.20 11.48 4.95
N TYR A 15 9.24 10.20 4.57
CA TYR A 15 9.49 9.07 5.45
C TYR A 15 10.52 8.11 4.80
N PRO A 16 11.79 8.56 4.66
CA PRO A 16 12.82 7.76 4.02
C PRO A 16 13.15 6.51 4.83
N GLY A 17 13.52 5.43 4.14
CA GLY A 17 13.86 4.14 4.72
C GLY A 17 13.82 3.02 3.68
N GLY A 18 14.11 1.78 4.10
CA GLY A 18 14.25 0.64 3.17
C GLY A 18 13.02 0.40 2.28
N ILE A 19 11.81 0.62 2.79
CA ILE A 19 10.58 0.48 2.00
C ILE A 19 10.56 1.47 0.81
N LEU A 20 10.93 2.73 1.06
CA LEU A 20 10.96 3.75 0.00
C LEU A 20 12.06 3.43 -1.02
N THR A 21 13.21 2.90 -0.58
CA THR A 21 14.28 2.44 -1.48
C THR A 21 13.75 1.39 -2.44
N VAL A 22 13.08 0.34 -1.94
CA VAL A 22 12.51 -0.72 -2.79
C VAL A 22 11.47 -0.17 -3.77
N ILE A 23 10.59 0.74 -3.32
CA ILE A 23 9.61 1.36 -4.23
C ILE A 23 10.31 2.16 -5.33
N ASN A 24 11.35 2.93 -4.98
CA ASN A 24 12.11 3.70 -5.95
C ASN A 24 12.84 2.78 -6.95
N ASP A 25 13.39 1.67 -6.48
CA ASP A 25 14.01 0.67 -7.36
C ASP A 25 13.01 0.09 -8.36
N TYR A 26 11.77 -0.16 -7.90
CA TYR A 26 10.70 -0.65 -8.77
C TYR A 26 10.31 0.41 -9.82
N MET A 27 10.09 1.65 -9.38
CA MET A 27 9.72 2.76 -10.25
C MET A 27 10.80 3.08 -11.30
N ASN A 28 12.08 2.83 -10.98
CA ASN A 28 13.22 3.11 -11.86
C ASN A 28 13.71 1.90 -12.66
N SER A 29 13.22 0.69 -12.34
CA SER A 29 13.65 -0.56 -12.97
C SER A 29 13.37 -0.57 -14.47
N GLY A 30 14.41 -0.78 -15.27
CA GLY A 30 14.29 -0.92 -16.73
C GLY A 30 13.37 -2.07 -17.14
N TYR A 31 13.36 -3.16 -16.37
CA TYR A 31 12.49 -4.31 -16.62
C TYR A 31 11.01 -4.00 -16.35
N LEU A 32 10.71 -3.20 -15.32
CA LEU A 32 9.34 -2.87 -14.95
C LEU A 32 8.74 -1.70 -15.75
N LYS A 33 9.54 -0.97 -16.54
CA LYS A 33 9.05 0.12 -17.42
C LYS A 33 8.00 -0.32 -18.43
N GLN A 34 7.92 -1.62 -18.77
CA GLN A 34 6.86 -2.17 -19.61
C GLN A 34 5.48 -2.09 -18.95
N PHE A 35 5.43 -2.03 -17.61
CA PHE A 35 4.21 -1.85 -16.84
C PHE A 35 4.00 -0.38 -16.47
N LYS A 36 2.73 0.01 -16.32
CA LYS A 36 2.39 1.34 -15.81
C LYS A 36 2.40 1.36 -14.29
N LEU A 37 3.57 1.53 -13.71
CA LEU A 37 3.68 1.72 -12.27
C LEU A 37 3.18 3.10 -11.84
N LYS A 38 2.51 3.15 -10.69
CA LYS A 38 2.09 4.40 -10.04
C LYS A 38 2.31 4.30 -8.53
N HIS A 39 3.25 5.08 -8.02
CA HIS A 39 3.45 5.20 -6.58
C HIS A 39 2.36 6.09 -5.95
N ILE A 40 1.66 5.55 -4.95
CA ILE A 40 0.69 6.27 -4.11
C ILE A 40 1.25 6.32 -2.68
N VAL A 41 1.55 7.53 -2.21
CA VAL A 41 2.14 7.75 -0.88
C VAL A 41 1.07 7.61 0.20
N THR A 42 1.19 6.59 1.06
CA THR A 42 0.22 6.24 2.11
C THR A 42 0.66 6.63 3.52
N ALA A 43 1.91 7.08 3.69
CA ALA A 43 2.46 7.48 4.98
C ALA A 43 3.39 8.70 4.86
N SER A 44 3.30 9.59 5.85
CA SER A 44 4.14 10.78 6.01
C SER A 44 4.41 11.03 7.50
N LYS A 45 5.45 11.82 7.83
CA LYS A 45 5.76 12.19 9.23
C LYS A 45 4.79 13.23 9.77
N GLU A 46 4.52 14.28 8.99
CA GLU A 46 3.83 15.49 9.45
C GLU A 46 2.31 15.43 9.26
N HIS A 47 1.86 15.00 8.09
CA HIS A 47 0.45 15.10 7.70
C HIS A 47 -0.22 13.73 7.59
N LYS A 48 -0.06 12.87 8.61
CA LYS A 48 -0.47 11.46 8.60
C LYS A 48 -1.91 11.23 8.10
N LEU A 49 -2.88 11.93 8.70
CA LEU A 49 -4.30 11.79 8.34
C LEU A 49 -4.58 12.28 6.92
N ARG A 50 -4.08 13.47 6.56
CA ARG A 50 -4.23 14.02 5.21
C ARG A 50 -3.60 13.10 4.17
N THR A 51 -2.41 12.58 4.41
CA THR A 51 -1.73 11.63 3.50
C THR A 51 -2.55 10.36 3.33
N PHE A 52 -3.09 9.80 4.42
CA PHE A 52 -3.97 8.63 4.33
C PHE A 52 -5.25 8.93 3.52
N LEU A 53 -5.96 10.02 3.81
CA LEU A 53 -7.18 10.40 3.11
C LEU A 53 -6.93 10.68 1.63
N THR A 54 -5.89 11.44 1.30
CA THR A 54 -5.53 11.77 -0.08
C THR A 54 -5.17 10.50 -0.87
N SER A 55 -4.38 9.59 -0.30
CA SER A 55 -4.02 8.34 -0.97
C SER A 55 -5.21 7.40 -1.12
N PHE A 56 -6.06 7.30 -0.10
CA PHE A 56 -7.28 6.50 -0.15
C PHE A 56 -8.23 7.00 -1.24
N PHE A 57 -8.47 8.31 -1.29
CA PHE A 57 -9.28 8.93 -2.32
C PHE A 57 -8.66 8.79 -3.73
N THR A 58 -7.33 8.94 -3.84
CA THR A 58 -6.62 8.74 -5.11
C THR A 58 -6.80 7.33 -5.63
N LEU A 59 -6.63 6.31 -4.77
CA LEU A 59 -6.85 4.93 -5.17
C LEU A 59 -8.31 4.69 -5.54
N PHE A 60 -9.26 5.17 -4.72
CA PHE A 60 -10.69 5.04 -4.97
C PHE A 60 -11.10 5.61 -6.35
N LEU A 61 -10.62 6.79 -6.72
CA LEU A 61 -10.89 7.37 -8.03
C LEU A 61 -10.31 6.53 -9.18
N LEU A 62 -9.11 5.96 -9.01
CA LEU A 62 -8.52 5.07 -10.01
C LEU A 62 -9.32 3.77 -10.16
N LEU A 63 -9.81 3.23 -9.04
CA LEU A 63 -10.64 2.03 -9.00
C LEU A 63 -11.98 2.25 -9.73
N ILE A 64 -12.72 3.32 -9.41
CA ILE A 64 -13.97 3.67 -10.11
C ILE A 64 -13.75 3.86 -11.61
N LYS A 65 -12.62 4.45 -12.01
CA LYS A 65 -12.29 4.66 -13.43
C LYS A 65 -11.89 3.38 -14.16
N GLY A 66 -11.75 2.24 -13.46
CA GLY A 66 -11.28 0.97 -13.99
C GLY A 66 -9.81 1.01 -14.42
N GLN A 67 -9.01 1.88 -13.79
CA GLN A 67 -7.63 2.18 -14.17
C GLN A 67 -6.60 1.42 -13.34
N VAL A 68 -7.00 0.48 -12.49
CA VAL A 68 -6.08 -0.32 -11.66
C VAL A 68 -6.10 -1.77 -12.13
N ALA A 69 -4.93 -2.35 -12.34
CA ALA A 69 -4.75 -3.77 -12.64
C ALA A 69 -4.34 -4.57 -11.39
N LEU A 70 -3.52 -3.98 -10.54
CA LEU A 70 -2.93 -4.61 -9.36
C LEU A 70 -2.62 -3.54 -8.31
N VAL A 71 -2.81 -3.89 -7.04
CA VAL A 71 -2.36 -3.08 -5.91
C VAL A 71 -1.26 -3.84 -5.17
N HIS A 72 -0.08 -3.24 -5.07
CA HIS A 72 1.05 -3.78 -4.33
C HIS A 72 1.29 -2.90 -3.10
N LEU A 73 0.97 -3.44 -1.92
CA LEU A 73 1.02 -2.76 -0.64
C LEU A 73 2.33 -3.08 0.08
N HIS A 74 3.18 -2.08 0.22
CA HIS A 74 4.37 -2.16 1.05
C HIS A 74 4.03 -1.74 2.48
N MET A 75 4.10 -2.69 3.41
CA MET A 75 3.76 -2.45 4.81
C MET A 75 4.88 -2.87 5.76
N SER A 76 4.89 -2.26 6.93
CA SER A 76 5.56 -2.78 8.14
C SER A 76 4.51 -3.15 9.19
N GLU A 77 4.89 -3.30 10.46
CA GLU A 77 3.96 -3.63 11.54
C GLU A 77 3.09 -2.43 11.99
N ARG A 78 2.20 -2.67 12.97
CA ARG A 78 1.43 -1.64 13.68
C ARG A 78 0.51 -0.84 12.74
N GLY A 79 0.59 0.49 12.78
CA GLY A 79 -0.29 1.35 11.99
C GLY A 79 -0.17 1.13 10.48
N SER A 80 0.95 0.60 9.98
CA SER A 80 1.08 0.24 8.57
C SER A 80 0.23 -0.98 8.20
N CYS A 81 0.13 -1.97 9.08
CA CYS A 81 -0.74 -3.13 8.90
C CYS A 81 -2.22 -2.70 8.86
N VAL A 82 -2.65 -1.80 9.76
CA VAL A 82 -4.04 -1.31 9.78
C VAL A 82 -4.38 -0.56 8.48
N ARG A 83 -3.49 0.31 8.00
CA ARG A 83 -3.68 0.98 6.69
C ARG A 83 -3.75 -0.01 5.54
N ALA A 84 -2.88 -1.02 5.52
CA ALA A 84 -2.89 -2.07 4.52
C ALA A 84 -4.24 -2.81 4.48
N CYS A 85 -4.87 -3.06 5.64
CA CYS A 85 -6.22 -3.62 5.69
C CYS A 85 -7.25 -2.73 4.99
N TYR A 86 -7.27 -1.41 5.26
CA TYR A 86 -8.20 -0.49 4.58
C TYR A 86 -8.04 -0.48 3.06
N TYR A 87 -6.80 -0.41 2.55
CA TYR A 87 -6.56 -0.47 1.11
C TYR A 87 -6.93 -1.84 0.53
N THR A 88 -6.63 -2.93 1.24
CA THR A 88 -6.97 -4.28 0.78
C THR A 88 -8.48 -4.48 0.67
N ILE A 89 -9.25 -4.05 1.67
CA ILE A 89 -10.72 -4.11 1.64
C ILE A 89 -11.23 -3.30 0.46
N LEU A 90 -10.77 -2.05 0.31
CA LEU A 90 -11.16 -1.18 -0.78
C LEU A 90 -10.88 -1.83 -2.15
N SER A 91 -9.67 -2.33 -2.38
CA SER A 91 -9.31 -2.97 -3.66
C SER A 91 -10.13 -4.24 -3.94
N LYS A 92 -10.39 -5.06 -2.92
CA LYS A 92 -11.21 -6.27 -3.05
C LYS A 92 -12.66 -5.97 -3.41
N MET A 93 -13.25 -4.88 -2.89
CA MET A 93 -14.60 -4.43 -3.28
C MET A 93 -14.72 -4.18 -4.78
N PHE A 94 -13.63 -3.76 -5.44
CA PHE A 94 -13.54 -3.54 -6.89
C PHE A 94 -12.97 -4.75 -7.65
N LYS A 95 -12.83 -5.91 -7.00
CA LYS A 95 -12.27 -7.15 -7.57
C LYS A 95 -10.85 -6.98 -8.13
N ILE A 96 -10.06 -6.08 -7.54
CA ILE A 96 -8.66 -5.87 -7.93
C ILE A 96 -7.75 -6.78 -7.08
N PRO A 97 -6.82 -7.53 -7.69
CA PRO A 97 -5.86 -8.32 -6.95
C PRO A 97 -4.94 -7.43 -6.09
N VAL A 98 -4.57 -7.95 -4.92
CA VAL A 98 -3.75 -7.25 -3.93
C VAL A 98 -2.59 -8.13 -3.53
N ILE A 99 -1.36 -7.63 -3.67
CA ILE A 99 -0.15 -8.23 -3.12
C ILE A 99 0.26 -7.41 -1.90
N ILE A 100 0.48 -8.06 -0.76
CA ILE A 100 0.95 -7.41 0.45
C ILE A 100 2.40 -7.83 0.68
N HIS A 101 3.30 -6.86 0.67
CA HIS A 101 4.72 -7.04 0.95
C HIS A 101 5.03 -6.49 2.34
N SER A 102 5.25 -7.40 3.29
CA SER A 102 5.69 -7.04 4.63
C SER A 102 7.21 -6.87 4.68
N HIS A 103 7.66 -5.68 5.06
CA HIS A 103 9.06 -5.36 5.34
C HIS A 103 9.40 -5.50 6.83
N GLY A 104 8.43 -5.86 7.68
CA GLY A 104 8.62 -6.03 9.12
C GLY A 104 9.14 -7.42 9.48
N GLY A 105 10.26 -7.49 10.20
CA GLY A 105 10.81 -8.74 10.72
C GLY A 105 10.01 -9.32 11.89
N GLU A 106 9.13 -8.53 12.51
CA GLU A 106 8.35 -8.89 13.69
C GLU A 106 6.85 -9.00 13.37
N VAL A 107 6.49 -9.11 12.09
CA VAL A 107 5.08 -9.17 11.64
C VAL A 107 4.31 -10.32 12.29
N ILE A 108 4.96 -11.46 12.51
CA ILE A 108 4.37 -12.63 13.18
C ILE A 108 4.03 -12.31 14.64
N LYS A 109 4.98 -11.72 15.38
CA LYS A 109 4.75 -11.33 16.79
C LYS A 109 3.65 -10.28 16.90
N TYR A 110 3.62 -9.32 15.97
CA TYR A 110 2.56 -8.33 15.89
C TYR A 110 1.19 -8.96 15.62
N TYR A 111 1.10 -9.89 14.66
CA TYR A 111 -0.12 -10.61 14.35
C TYR A 111 -0.68 -11.39 15.55
N LEU A 112 0.18 -12.17 16.22
CA LEU A 112 -0.21 -12.92 17.43
C LEU A 112 -0.74 -11.99 18.52
N LYS A 113 -0.08 -10.84 18.74
CA LYS A 113 -0.56 -9.82 19.69
C LYS A 113 -1.95 -9.28 19.33
N CYS A 114 -2.28 -9.13 18.05
CA CYS A 114 -3.60 -8.71 17.61
C CYS A 114 -4.67 -9.77 17.86
N GLN A 115 -4.35 -11.06 17.66
CA GLN A 115 -5.27 -12.17 17.91
C GLN A 115 -5.67 -12.27 19.39
N PHE A 116 -4.70 -12.21 20.32
CA PHE A 116 -4.99 -12.23 21.76
C PHE A 116 -5.87 -11.07 22.22
N LYS A 117 -5.86 -9.93 21.51
CA LYS A 117 -6.72 -8.79 21.81
C LYS A 117 -8.16 -8.98 21.32
N LEU A 118 -8.36 -9.82 20.30
CA LEU A 118 -9.68 -10.16 19.77
C LEU A 118 -10.36 -11.26 20.60
N GLU A 119 -9.61 -12.24 21.11
CA GLU A 119 -10.14 -13.34 21.94
C GLU A 119 -10.52 -12.91 23.37
N LYS A 120 -10.00 -11.78 23.86
CA LYS A 120 -10.31 -11.22 25.18
C LYS A 120 -11.47 -10.21 25.19
N ARG A 121 -12.23 -10.12 24.10
CA ARG A 121 -13.42 -9.27 23.97
C ARG A 121 -14.65 -10.15 23.86
#